data_AF-A0A933ZJ98-F1
#
_entry.id   AF-A0A933ZJ98-F1
#
_cell.length_a   1.000
_cell.length_b   1.000
_cell.length_c   1.000
_cell.angle_alpha   90.00
_cell.angle_beta   90.00
_cell.angle_gamma   90.00
#
_symmetry.space_group_name_H-M   'P 1'
#
loop_
_entity.id
_entity.type
_entity.pdbx_description
1 polymer ?
#
loop_
_entity_poly.entity_id
_entity_poly.type
_entity_poly.pdbx_seq_one_letter_code
_entity_poly.pdbx_strand_id
1 'polypeptide(L)'
;MTPLSSDTNPVAEQVWIGLLRNATPARRFHLASSLSSSVIRWSRRAIQETHPTSSDDELSEEFVRLNYGPDLALAVRERLAARRRSGAP
;
A
#
# COMPACT_ATOMS: atom_id res chain seq x y z
N MET A 1 -26.49 -15.35 2.03
CA MET A 1 -25.51 -14.26 1.85
C MET A 1 -24.43 -14.78 0.90
N THR A 2 -24.19 -14.10 -0.21
CA THR A 2 -23.07 -14.45 -1.12
C THR A 2 -21.76 -14.04 -0.46
N PRO A 3 -20.75 -14.92 -0.37
CA PRO A 3 -19.48 -14.58 0.25
C PRO A 3 -18.73 -13.50 -0.56
N LEU A 4 -17.98 -12.65 0.13
CA LEU A 4 -17.14 -11.60 -0.48
C LEU A 4 -15.92 -12.18 -1.21
N SER A 5 -15.45 -13.36 -0.80
CA SER A 5 -14.38 -14.10 -1.45
C SER A 5 -14.81 -15.53 -1.75
N SER A 6 -14.54 -16.01 -2.97
CA SER A 6 -14.80 -17.40 -3.36
C SER A 6 -13.89 -18.41 -2.65
N ASP A 7 -12.75 -17.95 -2.14
CA ASP A 7 -11.75 -18.76 -1.43
C ASP A 7 -11.94 -18.72 0.10
N THR A 8 -13.07 -18.20 0.58
CA THR A 8 -13.37 -18.13 2.02
C THR A 8 -14.66 -18.86 2.32
N ASN A 9 -14.61 -19.79 3.29
CA ASN A 9 -15.80 -20.49 3.75
C ASN A 9 -16.84 -19.45 4.27
N PRO A 10 -18.11 -19.50 3.84
CA PRO A 10 -19.12 -18.51 4.22
C PRO A 10 -19.35 -18.36 5.73
N VAL A 11 -19.14 -19.43 6.51
CA VAL A 11 -19.25 -19.39 7.98
C VAL A 11 -18.07 -18.63 8.58
N ALA A 12 -16.85 -18.89 8.09
CA ALA A 12 -15.66 -18.19 8.53
C ALA A 12 -15.74 -16.69 8.21
N GLU A 13 -16.21 -16.33 7.01
CA GLU A 13 -16.42 -14.93 6.63
C GLU A 13 -17.39 -14.22 7.57
N GLN A 14 -18.51 -14.86 7.92
CA GLN A 14 -19.48 -14.30 8.87
C GLN A 14 -18.86 -14.05 10.25
N VAL A 15 -18.06 -15.00 10.76
CA VAL A 15 -17.33 -14.84 12.02
C VAL A 15 -16.36 -13.67 11.93
N TRP A 16 -15.55 -13.58 10.87
CA TRP A 16 -14.60 -12.49 10.67
C TRP A 16 -15.26 -11.12 10.61
N ILE A 17 -16.34 -10.99 9.85
CA ILE A 17 -17.13 -9.74 9.77
C ILE A 17 -17.71 -9.39 11.15
N GLY A 18 -18.22 -10.38 11.89
CA GLY A 18 -18.70 -10.19 13.25
C GLY A 18 -17.62 -9.67 14.19
N LEU A 19 -16.42 -10.26 14.16
CA LEU A 19 -15.28 -9.80 14.96
C LEU A 19 -14.86 -8.37 14.60
N LEU A 20 -14.81 -8.05 13.30
CA LEU A 20 -14.47 -6.70 12.82
C LEU A 20 -15.49 -5.64 13.22
N ARG A 21 -16.79 -5.97 13.16
CA ARG A 21 -17.89 -5.07 13.56
C ARG A 21 -17.89 -4.78 15.06
N ASN A 22 -17.52 -5.76 15.87
CA ASN A 22 -17.45 -5.62 17.33
C ASN A 22 -16.09 -5.12 17.85
N ALA A 23 -15.09 -4.95 16.96
CA ALA A 23 -13.78 -4.43 17.35
C ALA A 23 -13.85 -2.95 17.73
N THR A 24 -13.09 -2.55 18.75
CA THR A 24 -12.93 -1.14 19.11
C THR A 24 -12.32 -0.34 17.95
N PRO A 25 -12.54 0.99 17.87
CA PRO A 25 -11.91 1.83 16.86
C PRO A 25 -10.38 1.67 16.80
N ALA A 26 -9.72 1.59 17.97
CA ALA A 26 -8.29 1.37 18.08
C ALA A 26 -7.86 0.02 17.45
N ARG A 27 -8.61 -1.05 17.72
CA ARG A 27 -8.32 -2.38 17.13
C ARG A 27 -8.53 -2.38 15.62
N ARG A 28 -9.59 -1.74 15.12
CA ARG A 28 -9.85 -1.61 13.69
C ARG A 28 -8.74 -0.84 12.99
N PHE A 29 -8.30 0.28 13.57
CA PHE A 29 -7.18 1.05 13.04
C PHE A 29 -5.90 0.22 13.01
N HIS A 30 -5.55 -0.47 14.11
CA HIS A 30 -4.38 -1.33 14.15
C HIS A 30 -4.38 -2.41 13.06
N LEU A 31 -5.52 -3.09 12.85
CA LEU A 31 -5.65 -4.10 11.79
C LEU A 31 -5.47 -3.48 10.41
N ALA A 32 -6.11 -2.34 10.14
CA ALA A 32 -5.96 -1.63 8.87
C ALA A 32 -4.51 -1.19 8.64
N SER A 33 -3.87 -0.56 9.61
CA SER A 33 -2.47 -0.13 9.52
C SER A 33 -1.51 -1.29 9.28
N SER A 34 -1.67 -2.40 10.02
CA SER A 34 -0.84 -3.60 9.84
C SER A 34 -0.96 -4.18 8.43
N LEU A 35 -2.19 -4.25 7.90
CA LEU A 35 -2.44 -4.70 6.55
C LEU A 35 -1.83 -3.74 5.51
N SER A 36 -2.03 -2.43 5.66
CA SER A 36 -1.45 -1.42 4.78
C SER A 36 0.08 -1.50 4.76
N SER A 37 0.73 -1.64 5.92
CA SER A 37 2.19 -1.81 5.99
C SER A 37 2.65 -3.07 5.26
N SER A 38 1.90 -4.16 5.37
CA SER A 38 2.23 -5.42 4.68
C SER A 38 2.11 -5.29 3.17
N VAL A 39 1.01 -4.72 2.68
CA VAL A 39 0.77 -4.49 1.24
C VAL A 39 1.83 -3.56 0.65
N ILE A 40 2.14 -2.43 1.31
CA ILE A 40 3.17 -1.49 0.84
C ILE A 40 4.53 -2.18 0.74
N ARG A 41 4.91 -2.96 1.76
CA ARG A 41 6.17 -3.70 1.77
C ARG A 41 6.25 -4.70 0.63
N TRP A 42 5.20 -5.49 0.40
CA TRP A 42 5.19 -6.48 -0.68
C TRP A 42 5.16 -5.84 -2.06
N SER A 43 4.40 -4.76 -2.24
CA SER A 43 4.36 -4.01 -3.49
C SER A 43 5.74 -3.45 -3.86
N ARG A 44 6.42 -2.78 -2.92
CA ARG A 44 7.77 -2.25 -3.13
C ARG A 44 8.78 -3.34 -3.48
N ARG A 45 8.71 -4.48 -2.78
CA ARG A 45 9.56 -5.64 -3.07
C ARG A 45 9.35 -6.18 -4.48
N ALA A 46 8.11 -6.36 -4.91
CA ALA A 46 7.79 -6.84 -6.25
C ALA A 46 8.28 -5.88 -7.35
N ILE A 47 8.17 -4.56 -7.11
CA ILE A 47 8.71 -3.54 -8.03
C ILE A 47 10.24 -3.67 -8.10
N GLN A 48 10.92 -3.81 -6.97
CA GLN A 48 12.38 -3.97 -6.92
C GLN A 48 12.85 -5.24 -7.63
N GLU A 49 12.13 -6.36 -7.47
CA GLU A 49 12.42 -7.62 -8.17
C GLU A 49 12.28 -7.47 -9.70
N THR A 50 11.37 -6.60 -10.16
CA THR A 50 11.16 -6.30 -11.59
C THR A 50 12.17 -5.29 -12.14
N HIS A 51 12.70 -4.42 -11.27
CA HIS A 51 13.61 -3.31 -11.62
C HIS A 51 14.89 -3.32 -10.76
N PRO A 52 15.76 -4.34 -10.90
CA PRO A 52 16.87 -4.56 -9.97
C PRO A 52 17.96 -3.48 -10.00
N THR A 53 18.04 -2.68 -11.07
CA THR A 53 19.02 -1.59 -11.22
C THR A 53 18.45 -0.21 -10.91
N SER A 54 17.17 -0.11 -10.58
CA SER A 54 16.53 1.16 -10.27
C SER A 54 16.95 1.66 -8.88
N SER A 55 17.11 2.97 -8.79
CA SER A 55 17.33 3.69 -7.54
C SER A 55 16.06 3.72 -6.67
N ASP A 56 16.20 3.99 -5.38
CA ASP A 56 15.07 4.08 -4.44
C ASP A 56 14.01 5.12 -4.85
N ASP A 57 14.43 6.20 -5.52
CA ASP A 57 13.53 7.22 -6.06
C ASP A 57 12.71 6.70 -7.23
N GLU A 58 13.34 5.98 -8.16
CA GLU A 58 12.65 5.38 -9.31
C GLU A 58 11.67 4.30 -8.83
N LEU A 59 12.05 3.50 -7.84
CA LEU A 59 11.16 2.52 -7.21
C LEU A 59 9.98 3.21 -6.51
N SER A 60 10.20 4.37 -5.89
CA SER A 60 9.16 5.16 -5.23
C SER A 60 8.22 5.84 -6.23
N GLU A 61 8.75 6.38 -7.32
CA GLU A 61 7.97 6.93 -8.44
C GLU A 61 7.10 5.84 -9.06
N GLU A 62 7.66 4.66 -9.33
CA GLU A 62 6.92 3.53 -9.91
C GLU A 62 5.81 3.03 -8.97
N PHE A 63 6.09 2.96 -7.67
CA PHE A 63 5.05 2.65 -6.67
C PHE A 63 3.90 3.66 -6.72
N VAL A 64 4.21 4.97 -6.80
CA VAL A 64 3.19 6.01 -6.89
C VAL A 64 2.41 5.91 -8.20
N ARG A 65 3.11 5.67 -9.31
CA ARG A 65 2.51 5.54 -10.64
C ARG A 65 1.49 4.40 -10.69
N LEU A 66 1.85 3.23 -10.13
CA LEU A 66 0.99 2.04 -10.13
C LEU A 66 -0.25 2.19 -9.23
N ASN A 67 -0.13 2.87 -8.08
CA ASN A 67 -1.21 2.93 -7.09
C ASN A 67 -2.08 4.19 -7.19
N TYR A 68 -1.54 5.30 -7.71
CA TYR A 68 -2.19 6.61 -7.70
C TYR A 68 -2.19 7.31 -9.07
N GLY A 69 -1.50 6.73 -10.06
CA GLY A 69 -1.49 7.23 -11.43
C GLY A 69 -0.27 8.08 -11.79
N PRO A 70 -0.08 8.32 -13.11
CA PRO A 70 1.13 8.96 -13.64
C PRO A 70 1.27 10.44 -13.25
N ASP A 71 0.17 11.16 -13.13
CA ASP A 71 0.20 12.60 -12.81
C ASP A 71 0.80 12.84 -11.42
N LEU A 72 0.40 12.02 -10.43
CA LEU A 72 0.96 12.12 -9.09
C LEU A 72 2.42 11.67 -9.04
N ALA A 73 2.79 10.64 -9.80
CA ALA A 73 4.16 10.16 -9.88
C ALA A 73 5.11 11.26 -10.39
N LEU A 74 4.70 11.96 -11.46
CA LEU A 74 5.45 13.09 -11.99
C LEU A 74 5.62 14.21 -10.96
N ALA A 75 4.54 14.61 -10.29
CA ALA A 75 4.59 15.65 -9.25
C ALA A 75 5.52 15.28 -8.09
N VAL A 76 5.53 14.01 -7.67
CA VAL A 76 6.44 13.49 -6.64
C VAL A 76 7.90 13.57 -7.10
N ARG A 77 8.19 13.11 -8.33
CA ARG A 77 9.54 13.18 -8.90
C ARG A 77 10.08 14.61 -8.94
N GLU A 78 9.27 15.55 -9.43
CA GLU A 78 9.62 16.97 -9.49
C GLU A 78 9.90 17.55 -8.11
N ARG A 79 9.06 17.19 -7.12
CA ARG A 79 9.24 17.64 -5.73
C ARG A 79 10.52 17.10 -5.11
N LEU A 80 10.86 15.83 -5.34
CA LEU A 80 12.09 15.20 -4.84
C LEU A 80 13.33 15.83 -5.49
N ALA A 81 13.30 16.04 -6.80
CA ALA A 81 14.37 16.73 -7.52
C ALA A 81 14.58 18.17 -7.00
N ALA A 82 13.50 18.88 -6.68
CA ALA A 82 13.57 20.21 -6.07
C ALA A 82 14.21 20.19 -4.67
N ARG A 83 13.88 19.22 -3.81
CA ARG A 83 14.49 19.08 -2.48
C ARG A 83 15.99 18.86 -2.54
N ARG A 84 16.44 18.00 -3.46
CA ARG A 84 17.87 17.72 -3.68
C ARG A 84 18.63 18.97 -4.09
N ARG A 85 18.08 19.78 -5.00
CA ARG A 85 18.70 21.05 -5.42
C ARG A 85 18.77 22.08 -4.30
N SER A 86 17.79 22.08 -3.40
CA SER A 86 17.74 23.05 -2.29
C SER A 86 18.56 22.63 -1.06
N GLY A 87 19.15 21.42 -1.04
CA GLY A 87 19.89 20.90 0.12
C GLY A 87 19.06 20.79 1.41
N ALA A 88 17.73 20.83 1.27
CA ALA A 88 16.81 20.78 2.40
C ALA A 88 16.48 19.30 2.70
N PRO A 89 16.43 18.88 3.97
CA PRO A 89 16.11 17.50 4.35
C PRO A 89 14.72 17.07 3.84
#